data_AF-A0A1G2LD69-F1
#
_entry.id   AF-A0A1G2LD69-F1
#
_cell.length_a   1.000
_cell.length_b   1.000
_cell.length_c   1.000
_cell.angle_alpha   90.00
_cell.angle_beta   90.00
_cell.angle_gamma   90.00
#
_symmetry.space_group_name_H-M   'P 1'
#
loop_
_entity.id
_entity.type
_entity.pdbx_description
1 polymer ?
#
loop_
_entity_poly.entity_id
_entity_poly.type
_entity_poly.pdbx_seq_one_letter_code
_entity_poly.pdbx_strand_id
1 'polypeptide(L)'
;MGYQENRYCAFVVQPCHFRGPNELCTTTFVRLDAALVEVERQRRIFKPIIILTGDVPYQPGGPTLAALMRSYLEHNGFAGPILFAEGGTGTFTEPRLVTRLVLRLQARFPGLDQMIVVASEWQLFAGMPFWEREASKYALGLDYRWVPGTGGWRTRLLYRAYGLFLRAALGSGLWARIEPRLYCLLYRHRYTGGFRMNACQ
;
A
#
# COMPACT_ATOMS: atom_id res chain seq x y z
N MET A 1 -16.75 -6.29 33.07
CA MET A 1 -16.41 -6.69 31.69
C MET A 1 -16.61 -5.46 30.82
N GLY A 2 -15.54 -4.72 30.56
CA GLY A 2 -15.59 -3.40 29.93
C GLY A 2 -15.59 -3.49 28.40
N TYR A 3 -16.48 -2.71 27.79
CA TYR A 3 -16.63 -2.40 26.37
C TYR A 3 -15.39 -2.69 25.50
N GLN A 4 -15.42 -3.75 24.68
CA GLN A 4 -14.65 -3.75 23.43
C GLN A 4 -15.37 -2.80 22.45
N GLU A 5 -15.14 -1.50 22.64
CA GLU A 5 -15.55 -0.48 21.68
C GLU A 5 -15.02 -0.81 20.28
N ASN A 6 -15.74 -0.33 19.26
CA ASN A 6 -15.53 -0.61 17.84
C ASN A 6 -14.15 -0.17 17.34
N ARG A 7 -13.07 -0.87 17.69
CA ARG A 7 -11.74 -0.57 17.18
C ARG A 7 -11.60 -1.13 15.78
N TYR A 8 -11.27 -0.28 14.83
CA TYR A 8 -11.02 -0.66 13.44
C TYR A 8 -9.54 -0.53 13.13
N CYS A 9 -9.04 -1.40 12.26
CA CYS A 9 -7.68 -1.29 11.74
C CYS A 9 -7.70 -1.35 10.21
N ALA A 10 -7.00 -0.43 9.58
CA ALA A 10 -6.80 -0.40 8.15
C ALA A 10 -5.57 -1.25 7.76
N PHE A 11 -5.80 -2.37 7.08
CA PHE A 11 -4.78 -3.22 6.51
C PHE A 11 -4.49 -2.75 5.09
N VAL A 12 -3.36 -2.07 4.92
CA VAL A 12 -2.97 -1.45 3.65
C VAL A 12 -2.12 -2.44 2.87
N VAL A 13 -2.64 -2.98 1.77
CA VAL A 13 -1.91 -3.94 0.95
C VAL A 13 -1.31 -3.23 -0.26
N GLN A 14 0.03 -3.23 -0.34
CA GLN A 14 0.74 -2.65 -1.47
C GLN A 14 0.88 -3.66 -2.62
N PRO A 15 0.43 -3.36 -3.85
CA PRO A 15 0.70 -4.19 -5.01
C PRO A 15 2.18 -4.12 -5.40
N CYS A 16 2.60 -5.07 -6.23
CA CYS A 16 3.90 -4.99 -6.90
C CYS A 16 3.72 -4.52 -8.36
N HIS A 17 3.33 -5.40 -9.29
CA HIS A 17 3.01 -5.05 -10.67
C HIS A 17 2.11 -6.12 -11.31
N PHE A 18 1.68 -5.86 -12.55
CA PHE A 18 0.96 -6.81 -13.40
C PHE A 18 1.93 -7.85 -13.97
N ARG A 19 1.56 -9.14 -13.94
CA ARG A 19 2.24 -10.17 -14.75
C ARG A 19 1.75 -10.15 -16.19
N GLY A 20 0.48 -9.79 -16.39
CA GLY A 20 -0.18 -9.60 -17.67
C GLY A 20 -1.41 -8.68 -17.50
N PRO A 21 -2.15 -8.38 -18.58
CA PRO A 21 -3.24 -7.39 -18.55
C PRO A 21 -4.28 -7.59 -17.45
N ASN A 22 -4.59 -8.84 -17.13
CA ASN A 22 -5.59 -9.24 -16.14
C ASN A 22 -4.99 -10.14 -15.05
N GLU A 23 -3.66 -10.10 -14.84
CA GLU A 23 -2.97 -11.03 -13.95
C GLU A 23 -2.06 -10.30 -12.95
N LEU A 24 -2.22 -10.64 -11.67
CA LEU A 24 -1.31 -10.20 -10.60
C LEU A 24 0.00 -10.99 -10.66
N CYS A 25 1.11 -10.32 -10.34
CA CYS A 25 2.37 -11.05 -10.17
C CYS A 25 2.38 -11.87 -8.86
N THR A 26 3.24 -12.89 -8.79
CA THR A 26 3.40 -13.77 -7.62
C THR A 26 3.65 -13.00 -6.33
N THR A 27 4.45 -11.92 -6.38
CA THR A 27 4.70 -11.08 -5.20
C THR A 27 3.42 -10.45 -4.65
N THR A 28 2.48 -10.05 -5.51
CA THR A 28 1.20 -9.48 -5.06
C THR A 28 0.35 -10.55 -4.38
N PHE A 29 0.28 -11.78 -4.92
CA PHE A 29 -0.44 -12.88 -4.27
C PHE A 29 0.12 -13.18 -2.87
N VAL A 30 1.43 -13.33 -2.74
CA VAL A 30 2.08 -13.60 -1.43
C VAL A 30 1.77 -12.51 -0.40
N ARG A 31 1.66 -11.24 -0.83
CA ARG A 31 1.28 -10.13 0.05
C ARG A 31 -0.20 -10.16 0.43
N LEU A 32 -1.09 -10.55 -0.48
CA LEU A 32 -2.51 -10.70 -0.20
C LEU A 32 -2.74 -11.84 0.81
N ASP A 33 -2.06 -12.97 0.64
CA ASP A 33 -2.10 -14.08 1.60
C ASP A 33 -1.59 -13.65 2.96
N ALA A 34 -0.46 -12.93 3.00
CA ALA A 34 0.06 -12.37 4.24
C ALA A 34 -0.92 -11.37 4.90
N ALA A 35 -1.67 -10.61 4.11
CA ALA A 35 -2.70 -9.70 4.61
C ALA A 35 -3.87 -10.46 5.23
N LEU A 36 -4.35 -11.54 4.60
CA LEU A 36 -5.42 -12.39 5.15
C LEU A 36 -5.00 -13.02 6.49
N VAL A 37 -3.77 -13.54 6.57
CA VAL A 37 -3.21 -14.09 7.81
C VAL A 37 -3.12 -13.01 8.90
N GLU A 38 -2.68 -11.80 8.54
CA GLU A 38 -2.54 -10.69 9.47
C GLU A 38 -3.89 -10.17 9.96
N VAL A 39 -4.90 -10.10 9.09
CA VAL A 39 -6.29 -9.79 9.45
C VAL A 39 -6.82 -10.80 10.46
N GLU A 40 -6.64 -12.09 10.21
CA GLU A 40 -7.10 -13.17 11.09
C GLU A 40 -6.39 -13.12 12.46
N ARG A 41 -5.08 -12.82 12.48
CA ARG A 41 -4.29 -12.63 13.72
C ARG A 41 -4.85 -11.49 14.57
N GLN A 42 -5.27 -10.40 13.94
CA GLN A 42 -5.69 -9.17 14.60
C GLN A 42 -7.20 -9.10 14.87
N ARG A 43 -8.01 -10.03 14.36
CA ARG A 43 -9.47 -9.97 14.42
C ARG A 43 -10.08 -9.90 15.83
N ARG A 44 -9.34 -10.39 16.84
CA ARG A 44 -9.76 -10.35 18.25
C ARG A 44 -9.61 -8.96 18.88
N ILE A 45 -8.81 -8.11 18.25
CA ILE A 45 -8.45 -6.77 18.71
C ILE A 45 -9.13 -5.71 17.84
N PHE A 46 -9.19 -5.94 16.52
CA PHE A 46 -9.66 -4.97 15.55
C PHE A 46 -10.68 -5.57 14.58
N LYS A 47 -11.66 -4.76 14.18
CA LYS A 47 -12.49 -4.98 13.00
C LYS A 47 -11.67 -4.59 11.75
N PRO A 48 -11.42 -5.51 10.81
CA PRO A 48 -10.52 -5.24 9.70
C PRO A 48 -11.20 -4.43 8.58
N ILE A 49 -10.46 -3.46 8.04
CA ILE A 49 -10.76 -2.77 6.79
C ILE A 49 -9.55 -2.98 5.89
N ILE A 50 -9.72 -3.54 4.69
CA ILE A 50 -8.61 -3.67 3.74
C ILE A 50 -8.61 -2.45 2.82
N ILE A 51 -7.45 -1.80 2.70
CA ILE A 51 -7.20 -0.72 1.74
C ILE A 51 -6.23 -1.24 0.69
N LEU A 52 -6.67 -1.26 -0.56
CA LEU A 52 -5.86 -1.66 -1.70
C LEU A 52 -5.33 -0.41 -2.42
N THR A 53 -4.03 -0.42 -2.68
CA THR A 53 -3.37 0.62 -3.50
C THR A 53 -3.17 0.12 -4.93
N GLY A 54 -2.72 0.98 -5.84
CA GLY A 54 -2.56 0.65 -7.25
C GLY A 54 -3.87 0.63 -8.02
N ASP A 55 -4.71 1.65 -7.82
CA ASP A 55 -5.89 1.89 -8.65
C ASP A 55 -5.51 2.45 -10.03
N VAL A 56 -4.81 1.61 -10.80
CA VAL A 56 -4.27 1.93 -12.12
C VAL A 56 -4.36 0.71 -13.02
N PRO A 57 -4.86 0.86 -14.25
CA PRO A 57 -5.04 -0.25 -15.15
C PRO A 57 -3.77 -0.54 -15.95
N TYR A 58 -3.67 -1.78 -16.43
CA TYR A 58 -2.59 -2.17 -17.35
C TYR A 58 -2.69 -1.41 -18.68
N GLN A 59 -3.93 -1.22 -19.17
CA GLN A 59 -4.29 -0.42 -20.34
C GLN A 59 -5.58 0.37 -20.05
N PRO A 60 -5.79 1.54 -20.66
CA PRO A 60 -7.03 2.31 -20.49
C PRO A 60 -8.28 1.43 -20.72
N GLY A 61 -9.24 1.48 -19.78
CA GLY A 61 -10.47 0.69 -19.83
C GLY A 61 -10.37 -0.74 -19.29
N GLY A 62 -9.17 -1.24 -18.95
CA GLY A 62 -8.98 -2.56 -18.34
C GLY A 62 -9.10 -2.55 -16.80
N PRO A 63 -9.05 -3.74 -16.15
CA PRO A 63 -9.05 -3.83 -14.70
C PRO A 63 -7.78 -3.23 -14.08
N THR A 64 -7.92 -2.66 -12.88
CA THR A 64 -6.80 -2.12 -12.10
C THR A 64 -6.13 -3.19 -11.23
N LEU A 65 -4.89 -2.96 -10.78
CA LEU A 65 -4.26 -3.86 -9.80
C LEU A 65 -5.13 -4.01 -8.56
N ALA A 66 -5.66 -2.89 -8.04
CA ALA A 66 -6.56 -2.89 -6.90
C ALA A 66 -7.84 -3.72 -7.16
N ALA A 67 -8.42 -3.64 -8.36
CA ALA A 67 -9.58 -4.44 -8.74
C ALA A 67 -9.27 -5.95 -8.79
N LEU A 68 -8.13 -6.34 -9.38
CA LEU A 68 -7.70 -7.74 -9.39
C LEU A 68 -7.41 -8.25 -7.97
N MET A 69 -6.78 -7.43 -7.12
CA MET A 69 -6.54 -7.74 -5.72
C MET A 69 -7.84 -7.90 -4.92
N ARG A 70 -8.84 -7.06 -5.17
CA ARG A 70 -10.18 -7.19 -4.56
C ARG A 70 -10.80 -8.53 -4.93
N SER A 71 -10.83 -8.86 -6.23
CA SER A 71 -11.39 -10.12 -6.71
C SER A 71 -10.72 -11.33 -6.05
N TYR A 72 -9.40 -11.28 -5.85
CA TYR A 72 -8.68 -12.32 -5.12
C TYR A 72 -9.13 -12.43 -3.65
N LEU A 73 -9.24 -11.32 -2.93
CA LEU A 73 -9.63 -11.31 -1.51
C LEU A 73 -11.06 -11.81 -1.30
N GLU A 74 -11.98 -11.40 -2.18
CA GLU A 74 -13.37 -11.84 -2.18
C GLU A 74 -13.47 -13.35 -2.46
N HIS A 75 -12.73 -13.85 -3.45
CA HIS A 75 -12.68 -15.27 -3.76
C HIS A 75 -12.11 -16.12 -2.60
N ASN A 76 -11.16 -15.56 -1.84
CA ASN A 76 -10.57 -16.20 -0.66
C ASN A 76 -11.35 -15.91 0.64
N GLY A 77 -12.59 -15.41 0.55
CA GLY A 77 -13.54 -15.36 1.66
C GLY A 77 -13.39 -14.17 2.62
N PHE A 78 -12.67 -13.11 2.24
CA PHE A 78 -12.68 -11.88 3.05
C PHE A 78 -14.04 -11.17 2.94
N ALA A 79 -14.80 -11.17 4.03
CA ALA A 79 -16.16 -10.59 4.10
C ALA A 79 -16.22 -9.15 4.62
N GLY A 80 -15.08 -8.51 4.88
CA GLY A 80 -15.01 -7.14 5.42
C GLY A 80 -14.99 -6.05 4.34
N PRO A 81 -14.96 -4.76 4.74
CA PRO A 81 -14.84 -3.65 3.80
C PRO A 81 -13.50 -3.68 3.04
N ILE A 82 -13.57 -3.64 1.70
CA ILE A 82 -12.41 -3.48 0.80
C ILE A 82 -12.52 -2.14 0.07
N LEU A 83 -11.59 -1.23 0.35
CA LEU A 83 -11.57 0.13 -0.18
C LEU A 83 -10.33 0.37 -1.06
N PHE A 84 -10.44 1.29 -2.02
CA PHE A 84 -9.35 1.63 -2.92
C PHE A 84 -8.76 2.98 -2.57
N ALA A 85 -7.43 3.07 -2.56
CA ALA A 85 -6.72 4.33 -2.50
C ALA A 85 -6.48 4.85 -3.92
N GLU A 86 -7.35 5.76 -4.35
CA GLU A 86 -7.29 6.39 -5.68
C GLU A 86 -6.05 7.28 -5.85
N GLY A 87 -5.51 7.31 -7.07
CA GLY A 87 -4.46 8.25 -7.48
C GLY A 87 -3.06 8.02 -6.89
N GLY A 88 -2.88 6.99 -6.05
CA GLY A 88 -1.63 6.71 -5.35
C GLY A 88 -0.88 5.55 -5.97
N THR A 89 0.37 5.80 -6.35
CA THR A 89 1.24 4.74 -6.83
C THR A 89 2.70 4.95 -6.43
N GLY A 90 3.29 3.86 -5.95
CA GLY A 90 4.68 3.82 -5.52
C GLY A 90 4.88 4.38 -4.12
N THR A 91 6.12 4.20 -3.65
CA THR A 91 6.57 4.38 -2.27
C THR A 91 6.31 5.79 -1.69
N PHE A 92 6.01 6.79 -2.52
CA PHE A 92 5.95 8.21 -2.14
C PHE A 92 4.55 8.74 -1.88
N THR A 93 3.62 8.39 -2.75
CA THR A 93 2.30 9.04 -2.81
C THR A 93 1.27 8.19 -2.08
N GLU A 94 1.49 6.88 -2.05
CA GLU A 94 0.69 5.92 -1.30
C GLU A 94 0.58 6.29 0.20
N PRO A 95 1.67 6.58 0.94
CA PRO A 95 1.57 6.96 2.35
C PRO A 95 0.61 8.11 2.61
N ARG A 96 0.73 9.20 1.84
CA ARG A 96 -0.07 10.40 2.01
C ARG A 96 -1.53 10.18 1.63
N LEU A 97 -1.77 9.49 0.51
CA LEU A 97 -3.12 9.27 0.01
C LEU A 97 -3.89 8.28 0.89
N VAL A 98 -3.23 7.21 1.31
CA VAL A 98 -3.83 6.23 2.23
C VAL A 98 -4.09 6.86 3.59
N THR A 99 -3.14 7.59 4.16
CA THR A 99 -3.35 8.26 5.45
C THR A 99 -4.54 9.21 5.38
N ARG A 100 -4.65 10.03 4.31
CA ARG A 100 -5.80 10.91 4.10
C ARG A 100 -7.11 10.15 3.92
N LEU A 101 -7.10 9.02 3.22
CA LEU A 101 -8.26 8.16 3.07
C LEU A 101 -8.70 7.64 4.45
N VAL A 102 -7.77 7.12 5.26
CA VAL A 102 -8.06 6.63 6.61
C VAL A 102 -8.70 7.70 7.48
N LEU A 103 -8.20 8.93 7.46
CA LEU A 103 -8.80 10.04 8.21
C LEU A 103 -10.24 10.35 7.79
N ARG A 104 -10.55 10.31 6.49
CA ARG A 104 -11.93 10.49 6.01
C ARG A 104 -12.83 9.33 6.46
N LEU A 105 -12.28 8.13 6.53
CA LEU A 105 -13.02 6.93 6.93
C LEU A 105 -13.35 6.89 8.41
N GLN A 106 -12.66 7.66 9.26
CA GLN A 106 -12.97 7.74 10.70
C GLN A 106 -14.41 8.21 10.97
N ALA A 107 -15.00 9.03 10.09
CA ALA A 107 -16.40 9.44 10.20
C ALA A 107 -17.38 8.26 10.01
N ARG A 108 -17.00 7.26 9.18
CA ARG A 108 -17.80 6.05 8.91
C ARG A 108 -17.45 4.89 9.84
N PHE A 109 -16.20 4.84 10.30
CA PHE A 109 -15.67 3.80 11.17
C PHE A 109 -15.03 4.45 12.41
N PRO A 110 -15.86 4.90 13.37
CA PRO A 110 -15.36 5.47 14.63
C PRO A 110 -14.46 4.45 15.33
N GLY A 111 -13.28 4.88 15.77
CA GLY A 111 -12.25 3.98 16.33
C GLY A 111 -11.26 3.41 15.30
N LEU A 112 -11.27 3.90 14.05
CA LEU A 112 -10.21 3.65 13.07
C LEU A 112 -8.99 4.54 13.36
N ASP A 113 -8.12 4.07 14.26
CA ASP A 113 -6.92 4.80 14.71
C ASP A 113 -5.61 4.06 14.38
N GLN A 114 -5.68 2.89 13.75
CA GLN A 114 -4.54 2.02 13.45
C GLN A 114 -4.46 1.70 11.96
N MET A 115 -3.25 1.73 11.42
CA MET A 115 -2.89 1.16 10.13
C MET A 115 -1.86 0.04 10.29
N ILE A 116 -2.00 -1.02 9.49
CA ILE A 116 -0.98 -2.04 9.30
C ILE A 116 -0.64 -2.10 7.82
N VAL A 117 0.60 -1.75 7.47
CA VAL A 117 1.05 -1.78 6.07
C VAL A 117 1.64 -3.16 5.76
N VAL A 118 1.02 -3.87 4.82
CA VAL A 118 1.43 -5.20 4.35
C VAL A 118 2.21 -5.05 3.05
N ALA A 119 3.52 -5.23 3.12
CA ALA A 119 4.41 -5.06 1.98
C ALA A 119 5.70 -5.87 2.09
N SER A 120 6.38 -6.02 0.95
CA SER A 120 7.69 -6.67 0.92
C SER A 120 8.73 -5.87 1.71
N GLU A 121 9.68 -6.59 2.32
CA GLU A 121 10.81 -6.00 3.06
C GLU A 121 11.54 -4.90 2.27
N TRP A 122 11.85 -5.15 1.00
CA TRP A 122 12.56 -4.18 0.15
C TRP A 122 11.73 -2.91 -0.11
N GLN A 123 10.41 -3.02 -0.17
CA GLN A 123 9.52 -1.87 -0.37
C GLN A 123 9.40 -1.05 0.92
N LEU A 124 9.28 -1.74 2.07
CA LEU A 124 9.26 -1.12 3.39
C LEU A 124 10.58 -0.42 3.71
N PHE A 125 11.73 -1.01 3.37
CA PHE A 125 13.02 -0.36 3.59
C PHE A 125 13.08 1.05 2.98
N ALA A 126 12.56 1.21 1.75
CA ALA A 126 12.46 2.50 1.09
C ALA A 126 11.30 3.37 1.62
N GLY A 127 10.17 2.76 1.98
CA GLY A 127 8.91 3.46 2.23
C GLY A 127 8.56 3.78 3.67
N MET A 128 9.10 3.06 4.66
CA MET A 128 8.75 3.25 6.07
C MET A 128 8.85 4.71 6.54
N PRO A 129 9.94 5.46 6.25
CA PRO A 129 10.03 6.85 6.71
C PRO A 129 8.92 7.75 6.20
N PHE A 130 8.35 7.47 5.03
CA PHE A 130 7.23 8.22 4.47
C PHE A 130 5.92 7.85 5.16
N TRP A 131 5.69 6.56 5.41
CA TRP A 131 4.54 6.09 6.18
C TRP A 131 4.56 6.65 7.61
N GLU A 132 5.69 6.56 8.31
CA GLU A 132 5.87 7.11 9.66
C GLU A 132 5.61 8.61 9.68
N ARG A 133 6.21 9.35 8.74
CA ARG A 133 6.02 10.80 8.64
C ARG A 133 4.57 11.20 8.36
N GLU A 134 3.84 10.48 7.53
CA GLU A 134 2.43 10.82 7.25
C GLU A 134 1.53 10.43 8.43
N ALA A 135 1.73 9.25 9.03
CA ALA A 135 0.94 8.82 10.18
C ALA A 135 1.15 9.72 11.41
N SER A 136 2.40 10.15 11.66
CA SER A 136 2.73 10.99 12.82
C SER A 136 2.07 12.38 12.78
N LYS A 137 1.81 12.94 11.59
CA LYS A 137 1.10 14.23 11.44
C LYS A 137 -0.31 14.20 12.03
N TYR A 138 -0.90 13.02 12.17
CA TYR A 138 -2.29 12.85 12.58
C TYR A 138 -2.46 11.92 13.78
N ALA A 139 -1.37 11.63 14.51
CA ALA A 139 -1.35 10.71 15.65
C ALA A 139 -1.98 9.34 15.34
N LEU A 140 -1.83 8.87 14.09
CA LEU A 140 -2.36 7.59 13.64
C LEU A 140 -1.38 6.47 14.00
N GLY A 141 -1.88 5.42 14.65
CA GLY A 141 -1.10 4.21 14.93
C GLY A 141 -0.65 3.55 13.64
N LEU A 142 0.60 3.10 13.59
CA LEU A 142 1.21 2.52 12.41
C LEU A 142 2.06 1.31 12.80
N ASP A 143 1.81 0.19 12.15
CA ASP A 143 2.60 -1.04 12.25
C ASP A 143 2.81 -1.64 10.85
N TYR A 144 3.70 -2.62 10.75
CA TYR A 144 4.15 -3.17 9.49
C TYR A 144 4.11 -4.69 9.51
N ARG A 145 3.47 -5.26 8.48
CA ARG A 145 3.63 -6.67 8.15
C ARG A 145 4.63 -6.84 7.03
N TRP A 146 5.83 -7.25 7.42
CA TRP A 146 6.93 -7.54 6.51
C TRP A 146 6.70 -8.88 5.82
N VAL A 147 6.72 -8.88 4.48
CA VAL A 147 6.55 -10.09 3.67
C VAL A 147 7.91 -10.51 3.08
N PRO A 148 8.64 -11.42 3.73
CA PRO A 148 9.97 -11.84 3.28
C PRO A 148 9.90 -12.71 2.02
N GLY A 149 11.06 -13.04 1.45
CA GLY A 149 11.14 -14.00 0.34
C GLY A 149 10.59 -13.50 -1.00
N THR A 150 10.14 -12.25 -1.07
CA THR A 150 9.58 -11.64 -2.28
C THR A 150 10.62 -10.80 -3.04
N GLY A 151 10.47 -10.71 -4.36
CA GLY A 151 11.38 -10.00 -5.26
C GLY A 151 12.77 -10.63 -5.41
N GLY A 152 13.32 -10.55 -6.63
CA GLY A 152 14.67 -11.01 -6.93
C GLY A 152 15.79 -10.14 -6.33
N TRP A 153 17.03 -10.62 -6.39
CA TRP A 153 18.19 -9.92 -5.82
C TRP A 153 18.41 -8.53 -6.44
N ARG A 154 18.12 -8.38 -7.75
CA ARG A 154 18.22 -7.10 -8.46
C ARG A 154 17.22 -6.09 -7.89
N THR A 155 15.96 -6.49 -7.73
CA THR A 155 14.93 -5.67 -7.10
C THR A 155 15.33 -5.25 -5.68
N ARG A 156 15.85 -6.19 -4.88
CA ARG A 156 16.31 -5.86 -3.51
C ARG A 156 17.45 -4.85 -3.52
N LEU A 157 18.42 -5.00 -4.40
CA LEU A 157 19.54 -4.07 -4.53
C LEU A 157 19.07 -2.68 -4.99
N LEU A 158 18.20 -2.62 -6.01
CA LEU A 158 17.61 -1.40 -6.53
C LEU A 158 16.88 -0.64 -5.42
N TYR A 159 16.01 -1.33 -4.68
CA TYR A 159 15.23 -0.72 -3.60
C TYR A 159 16.06 -0.33 -2.39
N ARG A 160 17.21 -0.99 -2.15
CA ARG A 160 18.18 -0.54 -1.14
C ARG A 160 18.85 0.77 -1.55
N ALA A 161 19.42 0.84 -2.76
CA ALA A 161 20.06 2.05 -3.27
C ALA A 161 19.06 3.22 -3.35
N TYR A 162 17.88 2.94 -3.90
CA TYR A 162 16.77 3.87 -3.95
C TYR A 162 16.31 4.31 -2.55
N GLY A 163 16.13 3.38 -1.60
CA GLY A 163 15.75 3.69 -0.23
C GLY A 163 16.76 4.58 0.51
N LEU A 164 18.06 4.37 0.28
CA LEU A 164 19.12 5.23 0.83
C LEU A 164 19.02 6.66 0.29
N PHE A 165 18.87 6.80 -1.03
CA PHE A 165 18.68 8.10 -1.67
C PHE A 165 17.47 8.84 -1.09
N LEU A 166 16.36 8.13 -0.88
CA LEU A 166 15.13 8.72 -0.38
C LEU A 166 15.21 9.15 1.08
N ARG A 167 15.84 8.33 1.92
CA ARG A 167 16.12 8.70 3.31
C ARG A 167 16.99 9.94 3.39
N ALA A 168 18.03 10.03 2.56
CA ALA A 168 18.88 11.22 2.47
C ALA A 168 18.10 12.45 1.97
N ALA A 169 17.26 12.30 0.96
CA ALA A 169 16.43 13.39 0.41
C ALA A 169 15.38 13.91 1.42
N LEU A 170 14.83 13.02 2.26
CA LEU A 170 13.96 13.39 3.37
C LEU A 170 14.73 14.20 4.43
N GLY A 171 15.91 13.73 4.83
CA GLY A 171 16.74 14.39 5.85
C GLY A 171 17.25 15.77 5.43
N SER A 172 17.47 16.00 4.13
CA SER A 172 17.98 17.28 3.62
C SER A 172 16.88 18.34 3.36
N GLY A 173 15.60 18.01 3.56
CA GLY A 173 14.48 18.90 3.21
C GLY A 173 14.26 19.07 1.70
N LEU A 174 15.15 18.53 0.86
CA LEU A 174 15.05 18.57 -0.60
C LEU A 174 13.80 17.83 -1.12
N TRP A 175 13.33 16.86 -0.34
CA TRP A 175 12.10 16.12 -0.62
C TRP A 175 10.90 17.01 -0.94
N ALA A 176 10.66 18.08 -0.16
CA ALA A 176 9.52 18.98 -0.35
C ALA A 176 9.51 19.65 -1.73
N ARG A 177 10.68 19.79 -2.37
CA ARG A 177 10.84 20.35 -3.72
C ARG A 177 10.72 19.30 -4.82
N ILE A 178 11.09 18.06 -4.51
CA ILE A 178 11.16 16.94 -5.46
C ILE A 178 9.81 16.24 -5.60
N GLU A 179 9.07 16.08 -4.50
CA GLU A 179 7.79 15.35 -4.45
C GLU A 179 6.76 15.83 -5.48
N PRO A 180 6.48 17.14 -5.64
CA PRO A 180 5.46 17.59 -6.60
C PRO A 180 5.82 17.27 -8.05
N ARG A 181 7.12 17.36 -8.39
CA ARG A 181 7.61 17.08 -9.75
C ARG A 181 7.56 15.60 -10.08
N LEU A 182 7.98 14.75 -9.15
CA LEU A 182 7.87 13.29 -9.30
C LEU A 182 6.41 12.83 -9.37
N TYR A 183 5.54 13.40 -8.55
CA TYR A 183 4.11 13.11 -8.60
C TYR A 183 3.53 13.41 -9.99
N CYS A 184 3.74 14.62 -10.51
CA CYS A 184 3.25 15.01 -11.84
C CYS A 184 3.78 14.10 -12.95
N LEU A 185 5.06 13.73 -12.88
CA LEU A 185 5.72 12.89 -13.90
C LEU A 185 5.18 11.45 -13.87
N LEU A 186 5.06 10.85 -12.68
CA LEU A 186 4.54 9.49 -12.50
C LEU A 186 3.04 9.41 -12.80
N TYR A 187 2.27 10.41 -12.39
CA TYR A 187 0.83 10.47 -12.65
C TYR A 187 0.54 10.61 -14.15
N ARG A 188 1.20 11.55 -14.83
CA ARG A 188 0.96 11.83 -16.26
C ARG A 188 1.36 10.68 -17.17
N HIS A 189 2.49 10.02 -16.92
CA HIS A 189 2.93 8.88 -17.75
C HIS A 189 1.98 7.67 -17.66
N ARG A 190 1.25 7.53 -16.55
CA ARG A 190 0.51 6.31 -16.22
C ARG A 190 -0.92 6.30 -16.76
N TYR A 191 -1.63 7.42 -16.70
CA TYR A 191 -2.99 7.53 -17.24
C TYR A 191 -3.02 7.67 -18.76
N THR A 192 -1.94 8.13 -19.38
CA THR A 192 -1.87 8.28 -20.85
C THR A 192 -1.22 7.08 -21.54
N GLY A 193 -0.35 6.30 -20.88
CA GLY A 193 0.41 5.20 -21.49
C GLY A 193 0.04 3.78 -21.02
N GLY A 194 -0.73 3.63 -19.94
CA GLY A 194 -0.95 2.34 -19.26
C GLY A 194 0.22 1.91 -18.36
N PHE A 195 -0.03 1.10 -17.34
CA PHE A 195 1.01 0.63 -16.42
C PHE A 195 1.56 -0.74 -16.81
N ARG A 196 2.56 -0.74 -17.71
CA ARG A 196 3.25 -1.94 -18.19
C ARG A 196 4.63 -2.06 -17.54
N MET A 197 4.70 -2.54 -16.30
CA MET A 197 5.98 -2.87 -15.65
C MET A 197 6.08 -4.38 -15.45
N ASN A 198 7.08 -5.01 -16.09
CA ASN A 198 7.46 -6.41 -15.88
C ASN A 198 8.75 -6.42 -15.05
N ALA A 199 8.66 -6.39 -13.72
CA ALA A 199 9.83 -6.11 -12.84
C ALA A 199 10.04 -7.15 -11.73
N CYS A 200 9.62 -8.41 -11.93
CA CYS A 200 9.78 -9.46 -10.91
C CYS A 200 11.17 -10.12 -10.87
N GLN A 201 12.11 -9.76 -11.76
CA GLN A 201 13.44 -10.41 -11.89
C GLN A 201 14.53 -9.79 -11.00
#